data_AF-A0AAW0W6B4-F1
#
_entry.id   AF-A0AAW0W6B4-F1
#
_cell.length_a   1.000
_cell.length_b   1.000
_cell.length_c   1.000
_cell.angle_alpha   90.00
_cell.angle_beta   90.00
_cell.angle_gamma   90.00
#
_symmetry.space_group_name_H-M   'P 1'
#
loop_
_entity.id
_entity.type
_entity.pdbx_description
1 polymer ?
#
loop_
_entity_poly.entity_id
_entity_poly.type
_entity_poly.pdbx_seq_one_letter_code
_entity_poly.pdbx_strand_id
1 'polypeptide(L)'
;MRDNAHHGVSMVAGTWGGCNTWQASKATPIRDSMLKSSLAWNQDQPVLWAYMWPWAIMNVTIHDSYTCLRFPGSLPFPTQRYNDTFIGMRSYREEFKNDGVRSECPMECRPAQHKDWKYC
;
A
#
# COMPACT_ATOMS: atom_id res chain seq x y z
N MET A 1 -1.49 1.10 0.58
CA MET A 1 -1.37 1.93 -0.64
C MET A 1 -0.19 1.41 -1.46
N ARG A 2 -0.14 1.61 -2.79
CA ARG A 2 0.92 1.09 -3.66
C ARG A 2 1.45 2.17 -4.60
N ASP A 3 2.18 3.12 -4.03
CA ASP A 3 2.70 4.28 -4.73
C ASP A 3 4.18 4.14 -5.14
N ASN A 4 4.70 2.91 -5.19
CA ASN A 4 6.05 2.61 -5.66
C ASN A 4 6.02 1.25 -6.38
N ALA A 5 6.83 1.06 -7.42
CA ALA A 5 6.87 -0.20 -8.18
C ALA A 5 7.20 -1.43 -7.31
N HIS A 6 7.87 -1.24 -6.17
CA HIS A 6 8.19 -2.29 -5.20
C HIS A 6 7.03 -2.61 -4.24
N HIS A 7 5.94 -1.84 -4.24
CA HIS A 7 4.75 -2.09 -3.42
C HIS A 7 3.84 -3.19 -4.01
N GLY A 8 4.44 -4.30 -4.45
CA GLY A 8 3.76 -5.38 -5.18
C GLY A 8 3.02 -6.41 -4.33
N VAL A 9 2.46 -6.02 -3.19
CA VAL A 9 1.71 -6.92 -2.29
C VAL A 9 0.27 -6.44 -2.09
N SER A 10 -0.63 -7.34 -1.69
CA SER A 10 -2.05 -7.00 -1.47
C SER A 10 -2.25 -5.93 -0.40
N MET A 11 -1.45 -5.99 0.68
CA MET A 11 -1.50 -5.02 1.76
C MET A 11 -0.09 -4.73 2.26
N VAL A 12 0.42 -3.55 1.92
CA VAL A 12 1.75 -3.08 2.34
C VAL A 12 1.70 -2.71 3.83
N ALA A 13 2.58 -3.32 4.63
CA ALA A 13 2.50 -3.24 6.09
C ALA A 13 2.63 -1.82 6.65
N GLY A 14 3.41 -0.95 6.00
CA GLY A 14 3.61 0.43 6.41
C GLY A 14 2.58 1.43 5.88
N THR A 15 1.63 1.02 5.02
CA THR A 15 0.75 1.96 4.29
C THR A 15 -0.72 1.55 4.30
N TRP A 16 -1.16 0.90 5.37
CA TRP A 16 -2.55 0.55 5.61
C TRP A 16 -3.05 1.20 6.91
N GLY A 17 -4.36 1.34 7.01
CA GLY A 17 -5.06 1.83 8.18
C GLY A 17 -6.53 1.51 8.08
N GLY A 18 -7.25 1.66 9.17
CA GLY A 18 -8.69 1.39 9.21
C GLY A 18 -9.34 2.04 10.41
N CYS A 19 -10.68 2.09 10.38
CA CYS A 19 -11.47 2.59 11.49
C CYS A 19 -11.55 1.51 12.58
N ASN A 20 -10.89 1.74 13.71
CA ASN A 20 -10.85 0.78 14.83
C ASN A 20 -12.15 0.70 15.64
N THR A 21 -13.07 1.65 15.46
CA THR A 21 -14.42 1.61 16.05
C THR A 21 -15.42 0.91 15.15
N TRP A 22 -15.16 0.86 13.84
CA TRP A 22 -16.01 0.15 12.90
C TRP A 22 -15.76 -1.36 12.99
N GLN A 23 -16.79 -2.12 13.35
CA GLN A 23 -16.72 -3.58 13.51
C GLN A 23 -15.66 -4.03 14.52
N ALA A 24 -15.49 -3.28 15.63
CA ALA A 24 -14.49 -3.56 16.67
C ALA A 24 -14.55 -5.01 17.20
N SER A 25 -15.75 -5.59 17.31
CA SER A 25 -15.95 -7.00 17.73
C SER A 25 -15.35 -8.01 16.75
N LYS A 26 -15.26 -7.68 15.45
CA LYS A 26 -14.58 -8.50 14.44
C LYS A 26 -13.09 -8.17 14.34
N ALA A 27 -12.72 -6.90 14.48
CA ALA A 27 -11.33 -6.46 14.37
C ALA A 27 -10.46 -6.97 15.54
N THR A 28 -11.02 -7.05 16.74
CA THR A 28 -10.30 -7.48 17.96
C THR A 28 -9.69 -8.90 17.84
N PRO A 29 -10.46 -9.96 17.52
CA PRO A 29 -9.89 -11.30 17.40
C PRO A 29 -8.86 -11.43 16.26
N ILE A 30 -9.02 -10.67 15.16
CA ILE A 30 -8.05 -10.62 14.06
C ILE A 30 -6.73 -10.01 14.54
N ARG A 31 -6.80 -8.84 15.20
CA ARG A 31 -5.64 -8.19 15.81
C ARG A 31 -4.91 -9.14 16.75
N ASP A 32 -5.64 -9.80 17.64
CA ASP A 32 -5.03 -10.70 18.64
C ASP A 32 -4.36 -11.91 17.96
N SER A 33 -4.94 -12.44 16.88
CA SER A 33 -4.34 -13.52 16.10
C SER A 33 -3.06 -13.05 15.40
N MET A 34 -3.06 -11.84 14.83
CA MET A 34 -1.87 -11.25 14.21
C MET A 34 -0.73 -11.05 15.20
N LEU A 35 -1.03 -10.47 16.37
CA LEU A 35 -0.04 -10.19 17.42
C LEU A 35 0.59 -11.48 17.97
N LYS A 36 -0.20 -12.56 18.10
CA LYS A 36 0.31 -13.88 18.52
C LYS A 36 1.15 -14.59 17.45
N SER A 37 0.95 -14.27 16.18
CA SER A 37 1.60 -14.95 15.05
C SER A 37 2.93 -14.31 14.63
N SER A 38 3.19 -13.07 15.05
CA SER A 38 4.40 -12.33 14.71
C SER A 38 5.59 -12.75 15.58
N LEU A 39 6.21 -13.89 15.24
CA LEU A 39 7.29 -14.50 16.02
C LEU A 39 8.72 -14.14 15.56
N ALA A 40 8.85 -13.45 14.41
CA ALA A 40 10.14 -13.13 13.80
C ALA A 40 10.14 -11.78 13.08
N TRP A 41 11.34 -11.30 12.73
CA TRP A 41 11.52 -10.11 11.89
C TRP A 41 10.92 -10.32 10.49
N ASN A 42 10.44 -9.25 9.86
CA ASN A 42 9.88 -9.23 8.50
C ASN A 42 8.64 -10.13 8.28
N GLN A 43 7.82 -10.31 9.32
CA GLN A 43 6.58 -11.11 9.27
C GLN A 43 5.31 -10.26 9.10
N ASP A 44 5.44 -8.94 9.06
CA ASP A 44 4.29 -8.03 9.01
C ASP A 44 3.41 -8.24 7.77
N GLN A 45 3.98 -8.24 6.56
CA GLN A 45 3.19 -8.46 5.34
C GLN A 45 2.58 -9.87 5.24
N PRO A 46 3.30 -10.98 5.53
CA PRO A 46 2.71 -12.31 5.58
C PRO A 46 1.57 -12.43 6.61
N VAL A 47 1.75 -11.90 7.82
CA VAL A 47 0.73 -11.92 8.88
C VAL A 47 -0.50 -11.12 8.47
N LEU A 48 -0.30 -9.93 7.90
CA LEU A 48 -1.37 -9.10 7.36
C LEU A 48 -2.15 -9.83 6.25
N TRP A 49 -1.45 -10.51 5.34
CA TRP A 49 -2.07 -11.29 4.28
C TRP A 49 -2.86 -12.49 4.82
N ALA A 50 -2.35 -13.18 5.84
CA ALA A 50 -3.00 -14.36 6.39
C ALA A 50 -4.26 -14.03 7.23
N TYR A 51 -4.21 -12.97 8.03
CA TYR A 51 -5.25 -12.70 9.04
C TYR A 51 -6.16 -11.51 8.69
N MET A 52 -5.61 -10.42 8.15
CA MET A 52 -6.39 -9.20 7.89
C MET A 52 -6.97 -9.15 6.48
N TRP A 53 -6.16 -9.49 5.47
CA TRP A 53 -6.55 -9.36 4.06
C TRP A 53 -7.85 -10.09 3.68
N PRO A 54 -8.12 -11.33 4.15
CA PRO A 54 -9.37 -12.03 3.81
C PRO A 54 -10.63 -11.29 4.25
N TRP A 55 -10.52 -10.47 5.31
CA TRP A 55 -11.61 -9.64 5.82
C TRP A 55 -11.66 -8.27 5.16
N ALA A 56 -10.49 -7.65 4.96
CA ALA A 56 -10.38 -6.30 4.43
C ALA A 56 -10.76 -6.20 2.95
N ILE A 57 -10.49 -7.24 2.15
CA ILE A 57 -10.68 -7.19 0.68
C ILE A 57 -12.11 -6.82 0.26
N MET A 58 -13.11 -7.14 1.07
CA MET A 58 -14.51 -6.85 0.78
C MET A 58 -14.90 -5.38 1.02
N ASN A 59 -14.05 -4.61 1.70
CA ASN A 59 -14.35 -3.27 2.16
C ASN A 59 -13.06 -2.46 2.34
N VAL A 60 -12.41 -2.18 1.21
CA VAL A 60 -11.14 -1.47 1.17
C VAL A 60 -11.11 -0.48 0.02
N THR A 61 -10.45 0.65 0.24
CA THR A 61 -10.03 1.57 -0.82
C THR A 61 -8.51 1.50 -0.92
N ILE A 62 -7.99 1.17 -2.10
CA ILE A 62 -6.55 1.07 -2.31
C ILE A 62 -6.16 1.88 -3.54
N HIS A 63 -5.30 2.87 -3.33
CA HIS A 63 -4.62 3.57 -4.42
C HIS A 63 -3.38 2.80 -4.88
N ASP A 64 -3.18 2.71 -6.19
CA ASP A 64 -2.09 1.99 -6.85
C ASP A 64 -1.61 2.72 -8.11
N SER A 65 -0.34 3.09 -8.12
CA SER A 65 0.30 3.75 -9.27
C SER A 65 1.00 2.77 -10.21
N TYR A 66 1.33 1.55 -9.80
CA TYR A 66 2.28 0.69 -10.53
C TYR A 66 1.76 -0.71 -10.84
N THR A 67 0.92 -1.26 -9.98
CA THR A 67 0.51 -2.67 -9.99
C THR A 67 -1.00 -2.85 -10.15
N CYS A 68 -1.70 -1.83 -10.64
CA CYS A 68 -3.16 -1.83 -10.75
C CYS A 68 -3.72 -3.02 -11.57
N LEU A 69 -2.98 -3.48 -12.58
CA LEU A 69 -3.35 -4.65 -13.39
C LEU A 69 -3.23 -5.97 -12.62
N ARG A 70 -2.30 -6.04 -11.66
CA ARG A 70 -2.13 -7.20 -10.75
C ARG A 70 -3.20 -7.22 -9.66
N PHE A 71 -3.73 -6.06 -9.29
CA PHE A 71 -4.73 -5.91 -8.25
C PHE A 71 -6.00 -5.21 -8.79
N PRO A 72 -6.88 -5.94 -9.47
CA PRO A 72 -8.13 -5.38 -9.98
C PRO A 72 -8.96 -4.70 -8.89
N GLY A 73 -9.61 -3.59 -9.22
CA GLY A 73 -10.37 -2.76 -8.27
C GLY A 73 -9.55 -1.69 -7.55
N SER A 74 -8.24 -1.63 -7.78
CA SER A 74 -7.40 -0.53 -7.31
C SER A 74 -7.75 0.77 -8.03
N LEU A 75 -7.63 1.88 -7.31
CA LEU A 75 -7.85 3.22 -7.85
C LEU A 75 -6.51 3.86 -8.20
N PRO A 76 -6.44 4.70 -9.24
CA PRO A 76 -5.27 5.54 -9.46
C PRO A 76 -5.10 6.53 -8.30
N PHE A 77 -3.89 7.07 -8.09
CA PHE A 77 -3.69 8.16 -7.15
C PHE A 77 -4.37 9.45 -7.67
N PRO A 78 -5.11 10.18 -6.83
CA PRO A 78 -5.88 11.35 -7.27
C PRO A 78 -5.03 12.62 -7.47
N THR A 79 -3.72 12.54 -7.20
CA THR A 79 -2.78 13.66 -7.25
C THR A 79 -1.51 13.26 -7.99
N GLN A 80 -0.89 14.22 -8.69
CA GLN A 80 0.42 14.03 -9.29
C GLN A 80 1.50 13.91 -8.21
N ARG A 81 2.49 13.05 -8.46
CA ARG A 81 3.64 12.90 -7.56
C ARG A 81 4.50 14.15 -7.58
N TYR A 82 5.05 14.51 -6.41
CA TYR A 82 5.95 15.64 -6.24
C TYR A 82 7.33 15.16 -5.76
N ASN A 83 8.40 15.68 -6.37
CA ASN A 83 9.82 15.45 -6.01
C ASN A 83 10.22 13.98 -5.83
N ASP A 84 9.75 13.08 -6.70
CA ASP A 84 10.10 11.65 -6.69
C ASP A 84 9.83 10.94 -5.34
N THR A 85 9.02 11.54 -4.48
CA THR A 85 8.72 11.03 -3.14
C THR A 85 7.74 9.88 -3.21
N PHE A 86 7.76 8.97 -2.22
CA PHE A 86 6.71 7.96 -2.04
C PHE A 86 6.45 7.68 -0.56
N ILE A 87 5.31 7.06 -0.25
CA ILE A 87 4.88 6.75 1.11
C ILE A 87 5.78 5.67 1.70
N GLY A 88 6.42 5.98 2.82
CA GLY A 88 7.39 5.08 3.46
C GLY A 88 8.83 5.29 2.97
N MET A 89 9.09 6.28 2.10
CA MET A 89 10.44 6.69 1.74
C MET A 89 11.24 7.08 2.99
N ARG A 90 12.47 6.58 3.10
CA ARG A 90 13.33 6.74 4.29
C ARG A 90 14.35 7.86 4.13
N SER A 91 13.99 8.92 3.39
CA SER A 91 14.88 10.04 3.04
C SER A 91 15.42 10.82 4.23
N TYR A 92 14.84 10.62 5.42
CA TYR A 92 15.36 11.15 6.68
C TYR A 92 16.70 10.51 7.11
N ARG A 93 17.12 9.40 6.50
CA ARG A 93 18.43 8.79 6.70
C ARG A 93 19.31 9.08 5.49
N GLU A 94 20.54 9.52 5.74
CA GLU A 94 21.46 9.97 4.70
C GLU A 94 21.71 8.87 3.65
N GLU A 95 21.79 7.59 4.08
CA GLU A 95 22.00 6.46 3.20
C GLU A 95 20.85 6.21 2.19
N PHE A 96 19.65 6.75 2.44
CA PHE A 96 18.46 6.59 1.59
C PHE A 96 17.99 7.90 0.95
N LYS A 97 18.80 8.96 1.00
CA LYS A 97 18.46 10.27 0.41
C LYS A 97 18.11 10.21 -1.09
N ASN A 98 18.66 9.22 -1.78
CA ASN A 98 18.49 9.03 -3.23
C ASN A 98 17.49 7.93 -3.61
N ASP A 99 16.75 7.36 -2.65
CA ASP A 99 15.77 6.27 -2.87
C ASP A 99 14.47 6.77 -3.56
N GLY A 100 14.51 7.79 -4.41
CA GLY A 100 13.32 8.32 -5.07
C GLY A 100 12.66 7.34 -6.05
N VAL A 101 11.42 7.64 -6.43
CA VAL A 101 10.73 7.00 -7.55
C VAL A 101 11.41 7.38 -8.86
N ARG A 102 11.91 6.39 -9.61
CA ARG A 102 12.64 6.62 -10.88
C ARG A 102 11.95 6.06 -12.12
N SER A 103 10.89 5.29 -11.94
CA SER A 103 10.14 4.68 -13.02
C SER A 103 8.81 5.40 -13.21
N GLU A 104 8.49 5.72 -14.47
CA GLU A 104 7.16 6.20 -14.82
C GLU A 104 6.10 5.15 -14.44
N CYS A 105 4.94 5.59 -13.98
CA CYS A 105 3.82 4.70 -13.73
C CYS A 105 3.18 4.22 -15.05
N PRO A 106 2.70 2.97 -15.15
CA PRO A 106 2.02 2.46 -16.35
C PRO A 106 0.82 3.32 -16.74
N MET A 107 0.58 3.49 -18.04
CA MET A 107 -0.50 4.36 -18.53
C MET A 107 -1.88 3.91 -18.03
N GLU A 108 -2.07 2.61 -17.86
CA GLU A 108 -3.27 1.96 -17.35
C GLU A 108 -3.57 2.36 -15.90
N CYS A 109 -2.51 2.54 -15.09
CA CYS A 109 -2.63 2.88 -13.67
C CYS A 109 -2.73 4.39 -13.41
N ARG A 110 -2.60 5.23 -14.44
CA ARG A 110 -2.79 6.68 -14.33
C ARG A 110 -4.27 7.04 -14.25
N PRO A 111 -4.64 8.16 -13.59
CA PRO A 111 -6.00 8.68 -13.62
C PRO A 111 -6.51 8.84 -15.05
N ALA A 112 -7.80 8.56 -15.28
CA ALA A 112 -8.40 8.65 -16.61
C ALA A 112 -8.25 10.05 -17.23
N GLN A 113 -8.37 11.10 -16.40
CA GLN A 113 -8.27 12.49 -16.79
C GLN A 113 -6.83 13.03 -16.84
N HIS A 114 -5.84 12.26 -16.36
CA HIS A 114 -4.45 12.71 -16.20
C HIS A 114 -3.45 11.64 -16.69
N LYS A 115 -3.60 11.20 -17.94
CA LYS A 115 -2.68 10.23 -18.56
C LYS A 115 -1.29 10.81 -18.81
N ASP A 116 -1.16 12.13 -18.78
CA ASP A 116 0.09 12.88 -18.87
C ASP A 116 0.95 12.80 -17.60
N TRP A 117 0.37 12.42 -16.45
CA TRP A 117 1.11 12.21 -15.20
C TRP A 117 1.99 10.96 -15.30
N LYS A 118 3.19 11.15 -15.81
CA LYS A 118 4.23 10.10 -15.91
C LYS A 118 4.65 9.57 -14.55
N TYR A 119 4.64 10.44 -13.54
CA TYR A 119 4.86 10.11 -12.15
C TYR A 119 3.56 10.35 -11.38
N CYS A 120 2.87 9.24 -11.20
CA CYS A 120 1.79 9.04 -10.26
C CYS A 120 2.31 8.11 -9.17
#